data_AF-A0A7C6XQ62-F1
#
_entry.id   AF-A0A7C6XQ62-F1
#
_cell.length_a   1.000
_cell.length_b   1.000
_cell.length_c   1.000
_cell.angle_alpha   90.00
_cell.angle_beta   90.00
_cell.angle_gamma   90.00
#
_symmetry.space_group_name_H-M   'P 1'
#
loop_
_entity.id
_entity.type
_entity.pdbx_description
1 polymer ?
#
loop_
_entity_poly.entity_id
_entity_poly.type
_entity_poly.pdbx_seq_one_letter_code
_entity_poly.pdbx_strand_id
1 'polypeptide(L)'
;LGRETYDRHGFDLADIGSTARSKGFWKFAAQTAKTAARGVRPLVSRTAFVDGIRRFVPELDPTTVAPGTRGVRAQAMTADGELIDELAVTRRGRLTMVRAVPKSAATSALAIAETIVDRAFENTAR
;
A
#
# COMPACT_ATOMS: atom_id res chain seq x y z
N LEU A 1 -7.27 -10.96 1.11
CA LEU A 1 -6.66 -10.21 -0.01
C LEU A 1 -7.79 -9.46 -0.69
N GLY A 2 -7.77 -8.14 -0.62
CA GLY A 2 -8.81 -7.26 -1.15
C GLY A 2 -8.40 -5.80 -0.94
N ARG A 3 -8.85 -4.92 -1.84
CA ARG A 3 -8.45 -3.52 -1.92
C ARG A 3 -9.06 -2.66 -0.81
N GLU A 4 -10.21 -3.08 -0.30
CA GLU A 4 -10.99 -2.38 0.74
C GLU A 4 -11.25 -3.24 1.98
N THR A 5 -10.48 -4.33 2.11
CA THR A 5 -10.68 -5.32 3.16
C THR A 5 -9.82 -5.01 4.38
N TYR A 6 -10.43 -4.36 5.37
CA TYR A 6 -9.77 -3.96 6.62
C TYR A 6 -9.88 -5.02 7.73
N ASP A 7 -10.74 -6.01 7.58
CA ASP A 7 -10.90 -7.09 8.54
C ASP A 7 -9.78 -8.15 8.42
N ARG A 8 -9.57 -8.93 9.49
CA ARG A 8 -8.44 -9.87 9.60
C ARG A 8 -8.57 -11.08 8.66
N HIS A 9 -9.79 -11.49 8.33
CA HIS A 9 -10.08 -12.71 7.57
C HIS A 9 -10.71 -12.45 6.20
N GLY A 10 -10.82 -11.20 5.79
CA GLY A 10 -11.53 -10.87 4.57
C GLY A 10 -10.71 -11.21 3.33
N PHE A 11 -11.42 -11.79 2.38
CA PHE A 11 -10.94 -12.06 1.04
C PHE A 11 -11.99 -11.58 0.06
N ASP A 12 -11.54 -10.88 -0.97
CA ASP A 12 -12.37 -10.53 -2.11
C ASP A 12 -11.89 -11.37 -3.30
N LEU A 13 -12.75 -12.29 -3.75
CA LEU A 13 -12.44 -13.20 -4.86
C LEU A 13 -12.25 -12.46 -6.18
N ALA A 14 -12.96 -11.35 -6.40
CA ALA A 14 -12.80 -10.54 -7.60
C ALA A 14 -11.44 -9.83 -7.60
N ASP A 15 -11.02 -9.29 -6.46
CA ASP A 15 -9.70 -8.68 -6.30
C ASP A 15 -8.57 -9.71 -6.45
N ILE A 16 -8.73 -10.91 -5.86
CA ILE A 16 -7.80 -12.03 -6.03
C ILE A 16 -7.68 -12.38 -7.52
N GLY A 17 -8.80 -12.58 -8.20
CA GLY A 17 -8.83 -12.91 -9.62
C GLY A 17 -8.19 -11.82 -10.49
N SER A 18 -8.46 -10.55 -10.19
CA SER A 18 -7.86 -9.42 -10.91
C SER A 18 -6.34 -9.34 -10.70
N THR A 19 -5.88 -9.59 -9.47
CA THR A 19 -4.45 -9.61 -9.11
C THR A 19 -3.73 -10.76 -9.81
N ALA A 20 -4.30 -11.96 -9.79
CA ALA A 20 -3.73 -13.15 -10.41
C ALA A 20 -3.63 -13.05 -11.94
N ARG A 21 -4.48 -12.24 -12.58
CA ARG A 21 -4.41 -11.96 -14.03
C ARG A 21 -3.44 -10.84 -14.40
N SER A 22 -2.89 -10.12 -13.43
CA SER A 22 -1.98 -9.01 -13.67
C SER A 22 -0.56 -9.50 -14.01
N LYS A 23 -0.09 -9.21 -15.23
CA LYS A 23 1.31 -9.47 -15.64
C LYS A 23 2.31 -8.72 -14.75
N GLY A 24 2.00 -7.47 -14.40
CA GLY A 24 2.84 -6.65 -13.53
C GLY A 24 3.02 -7.28 -12.14
N PHE A 25 1.94 -7.83 -11.57
CA PHE A 25 2.00 -8.51 -10.27
C PHE A 25 2.97 -9.68 -10.29
N TRP A 26 2.93 -10.54 -11.31
CA TRP A 26 3.83 -11.69 -11.40
C TRP A 26 5.29 -11.29 -11.58
N LYS A 27 5.57 -10.24 -12.37
CA LYS A 27 6.92 -9.68 -12.51
C LYS A 27 7.43 -9.16 -11.16
N PHE A 28 6.62 -8.36 -10.46
CA PHE A 28 6.94 -7.83 -9.13
C PHE A 28 7.19 -8.95 -8.12
N ALA A 29 6.31 -9.96 -8.09
CA ALA A 29 6.41 -11.09 -7.18
C ALA A 29 7.71 -11.89 -7.41
N ALA A 30 8.07 -12.15 -8.66
CA ALA A 30 9.32 -12.84 -9.00
C ALA A 30 10.56 -12.05 -8.54
N GLN A 31 10.58 -10.73 -8.75
CA GLN A 31 11.69 -9.86 -8.34
C GLN A 31 11.83 -9.75 -6.81
N THR A 32 10.70 -9.83 -6.08
CA THR A 32 10.65 -9.56 -4.64
C THR A 32 10.49 -10.83 -3.78
N ALA A 33 10.44 -12.02 -4.38
CA ALA A 33 10.12 -13.28 -3.70
C ALA A 33 10.97 -13.53 -2.44
N LYS A 34 12.28 -13.27 -2.52
CA LYS A 34 13.20 -13.44 -1.38
C LYS A 34 12.86 -12.52 -0.21
N THR A 35 12.51 -11.26 -0.50
CA THR A 35 12.11 -10.28 0.53
C THR A 35 10.75 -10.65 1.11
N ALA A 36 9.80 -11.05 0.26
CA ALA A 36 8.48 -11.52 0.69
C ALA A 36 8.59 -12.72 1.63
N ALA A 37 9.39 -13.74 1.28
CA ALA A 37 9.58 -14.94 2.09
C ALA A 37 10.10 -14.63 3.51
N ARG A 38 11.04 -13.68 3.64
CA ARG A 38 11.53 -13.22 4.96
C ARG A 38 10.44 -12.51 5.77
N GLY A 39 9.54 -11.80 5.10
CA GLY A 39 8.43 -11.09 5.71
C GLY A 39 7.29 -12.00 6.20
N VAL A 40 7.21 -13.26 5.76
CA VAL A 40 6.11 -14.16 6.14
C VAL A 40 6.10 -14.48 7.64
N ARG A 41 7.27 -14.74 8.23
CA ARG A 41 7.35 -15.23 9.62
C ARG A 41 6.74 -14.26 10.65
N PRO A 42 7.04 -12.95 10.64
CA PRO A 42 6.37 -11.98 11.51
C PRO A 42 4.86 -11.82 11.25
N LEU A 43 4.38 -12.08 10.02
CA LEU A 43 2.95 -11.95 9.69
C LEU A 43 2.10 -13.04 10.34
N VAL A 44 2.65 -14.25 10.54
CA VAL A 44 1.92 -15.41 11.08
C VAL A 44 2.22 -15.68 12.55
N SER A 45 3.33 -15.15 13.09
CA SER A 45 3.75 -15.37 14.47
C SER A 45 3.86 -14.05 15.22
N ARG A 46 2.98 -13.87 16.22
CA ARG A 46 3.06 -12.74 17.16
C ARG A 46 4.42 -12.68 17.85
N THR A 47 4.94 -13.82 18.30
CA THR A 47 6.25 -13.90 18.95
C THR A 47 7.35 -13.39 18.02
N ALA A 48 7.41 -13.88 16.78
CA ALA A 48 8.44 -13.44 15.83
C ALA A 48 8.32 -11.95 15.45
N PHE A 49 7.10 -11.40 15.41
CA PHE A 49 6.89 -9.97 15.22
C PHE A 49 7.43 -9.16 16.40
N VAL A 50 7.09 -9.54 17.64
CA VAL A 50 7.55 -8.85 18.85
C VAL A 50 9.07 -8.96 18.99
N ASP A 51 9.67 -10.12 18.76
CA ASP A 51 11.13 -10.31 18.79
C ASP A 51 11.84 -9.40 17.78
N GLY A 52 11.22 -9.17 16.61
CA GLY A 52 11.71 -8.23 15.61
C GLY A 52 11.74 -6.79 16.13
N ILE A 53 10.71 -6.36 16.84
CA ILE A 53 10.63 -5.02 17.46
C ILE A 53 11.63 -4.87 18.59
N ARG A 54 11.84 -5.92 19.40
CA ARG A 54 12.78 -5.89 20.54
C ARG A 54 14.22 -5.61 20.14
N ARG A 55 14.59 -5.80 18.87
CA ARG A 55 15.89 -5.37 18.33
C ARG A 55 16.07 -3.84 18.32
N PHE A 56 14.97 -3.10 18.28
CA PHE A 56 14.95 -1.63 18.31
C PHE A 56 14.55 -1.09 19.69
N VAL A 57 13.69 -1.81 20.41
CA VAL A 57 13.20 -1.44 21.75
C VAL A 57 13.35 -2.61 22.71
N PRO A 58 14.54 -2.81 23.32
CA PRO A 58 14.84 -4.00 24.12
C PRO A 58 13.97 -4.17 25.36
N GLU A 59 13.55 -3.06 25.98
CA GLU A 59 12.72 -3.08 27.20
C GLU A 59 11.24 -3.42 26.94
N LEU A 60 10.83 -3.62 25.68
CA LEU A 60 9.45 -3.97 25.35
C LEU A 60 9.02 -5.28 26.03
N ASP A 61 7.97 -5.20 26.84
CA ASP A 61 7.30 -6.35 27.45
C ASP A 61 6.32 -6.98 26.44
N PRO A 62 6.55 -8.23 25.97
CA PRO A 62 5.68 -8.92 25.02
C PRO A 62 4.23 -9.11 25.49
N THR A 63 4.01 -9.12 26.81
CA THR A 63 2.68 -9.32 27.41
C THR A 63 1.79 -8.09 27.24
N THR A 64 2.39 -6.91 27.10
CA THR A 64 1.69 -5.62 26.92
C THR A 64 1.24 -5.36 25.48
N VAL A 65 1.69 -6.19 24.53
CA VAL A 65 1.36 -5.98 23.10
C VAL A 65 -0.09 -6.34 22.84
N ALA A 66 -0.83 -5.45 22.17
CA ALA A 66 -2.20 -5.69 21.73
C ALA A 66 -2.30 -5.63 20.20
N PRO A 67 -3.28 -6.32 19.58
CA PRO A 67 -3.55 -6.18 18.15
C PRO A 67 -3.85 -4.72 17.77
N GLY A 68 -3.19 -4.22 16.73
CA GLY A 68 -3.48 -2.90 16.15
C GLY A 68 -4.45 -2.98 14.96
N THR A 69 -4.83 -1.81 14.46
CA THR A 69 -5.66 -1.68 13.25
C THR A 69 -4.88 -2.09 12.00
N ARG A 70 -5.56 -2.72 11.05
CA ARG A 70 -5.01 -3.04 9.73
C ARG A 70 -5.22 -1.86 8.78
N GLY A 71 -4.19 -1.50 8.03
CA GLY A 71 -4.28 -0.53 6.93
C GLY A 71 -4.02 -1.20 5.58
N VAL A 72 -4.68 -0.70 4.54
CA VAL A 72 -4.39 -1.02 3.13
C VAL A 72 -3.92 0.26 2.44
N ARG A 73 -2.72 0.24 1.84
CA ARG A 73 -2.20 1.38 1.08
C ARG A 73 -2.71 1.29 -0.36
N ALA A 74 -3.28 2.38 -0.87
CA ALA A 74 -3.55 2.55 -2.29
C ALA A 74 -2.21 2.74 -3.03
N GLN A 75 -1.66 1.63 -3.54
CA GLN A 75 -0.39 1.59 -4.25
C GLN A 75 -0.62 1.15 -5.70
N ALA A 76 -0.23 1.99 -6.65
CA ALA A 76 -0.30 1.67 -8.06
C ALA A 76 0.94 0.87 -8.50
N MET A 77 0.76 0.06 -9.54
CA MET A 77 1.81 -0.77 -10.12
C MET A 77 1.77 -0.66 -11.63
N THR A 78 2.93 -0.60 -12.26
CA THR A 78 3.07 -0.62 -13.71
C THR A 78 2.90 -2.04 -14.27
N ALA A 79 2.69 -2.17 -15.58
CA ALA A 79 2.62 -3.47 -16.25
C ALA A 79 3.96 -4.24 -16.20
N ASP A 80 5.06 -3.54 -15.87
CA ASP A 80 6.39 -4.12 -15.71
C ASP A 80 6.72 -4.55 -14.28
N GLY A 81 5.78 -4.35 -13.35
CA GLY A 81 5.91 -4.77 -11.96
C GLY A 81 6.59 -3.75 -11.06
N GLU A 82 6.74 -2.51 -11.52
CA GLU A 82 7.27 -1.43 -10.69
C GLU A 82 6.16 -0.81 -9.85
N LEU A 83 6.44 -0.59 -8.56
CA LEU A 83 5.53 0.14 -7.69
C LEU A 83 5.71 1.64 -7.90
N ILE A 84 4.60 2.35 -8.07
CA ILE A 84 4.63 3.81 -8.21
C ILE A 84 4.61 4.42 -6.81
N ASP A 85 5.75 4.97 -6.39
CA ASP A 85 5.90 5.63 -5.09
C ASP A 85 5.72 7.15 -5.13
N GLU A 86 5.34 7.70 -6.29
CA GLU A 86 5.03 9.11 -6.48
C GLU A 86 3.51 9.37 -6.52
N LEU A 87 3.12 10.65 -6.53
CA LEU A 87 1.73 11.06 -6.73
C LEU A 87 1.27 10.72 -8.16
N ALA A 88 0.48 9.66 -8.30
CA ALA A 88 -0.10 9.23 -9.58
C ALA A 88 -1.52 9.79 -9.73
N VAL A 89 -1.69 10.74 -10.64
CA VAL A 89 -3.00 11.35 -10.95
C VAL A 89 -3.34 11.07 -12.41
N THR A 90 -4.57 10.65 -12.67
CA THR A 90 -5.09 10.45 -14.04
C THR A 90 -6.37 11.27 -14.22
N ARG A 91 -6.53 11.91 -15.37
CA ARG A 91 -7.70 12.71 -15.70
C ARG A 91 -8.48 12.08 -16.86
N ARG A 92 -9.81 12.11 -16.77
CA ARG A 92 -10.73 11.73 -17.86
C ARG A 92 -11.89 12.71 -17.90
N GLY A 93 -11.84 13.68 -18.81
CA GLY A 93 -12.81 14.78 -18.86
C GLY A 93 -12.79 15.61 -17.56
N ARG A 94 -13.93 15.64 -16.85
CA ARG A 94 -14.10 16.32 -15.57
C ARG A 94 -13.73 15.46 -14.35
N LEU A 95 -13.30 14.21 -14.56
CA LEU A 95 -12.91 13.30 -13.49
C LEU A 95 -11.39 13.34 -13.28
N THR A 96 -10.97 13.67 -12.06
CA THR A 96 -9.59 13.58 -11.58
C THR A 96 -9.48 12.44 -10.59
N MET A 97 -8.62 11.45 -10.88
CA MET A 97 -8.44 10.25 -10.06
C MET A 97 -7.03 10.22 -9.48
N VAL A 98 -6.94 10.17 -8.15
CA VAL A 98 -5.69 9.90 -7.44
C VAL A 98 -5.55 8.39 -7.30
N ARG A 99 -4.50 7.82 -7.88
CA ARG A 99 -4.29 6.36 -7.98
C ARG A 99 -3.18 5.84 -7.09
N ALA A 100 -2.25 6.71 -6.70
CA ALA A 100 -1.22 6.43 -5.71
C ALA A 100 -0.74 7.75 -5.10
N VAL A 101 -0.26 7.66 -3.87
CA VAL A 101 0.36 8.76 -3.13
C VAL A 101 1.68 8.28 -2.54
N PRO A 102 2.65 9.20 -2.31
CA PRO A 102 3.94 8.82 -1.76
C PRO A 102 3.84 8.27 -0.34
N LYS A 103 4.86 7.55 0.10
CA LYS A 103 4.92 6.97 1.46
C LYS A 103 4.74 8.00 2.58
N SER A 104 5.10 9.25 2.31
CA SER A 104 4.97 10.40 3.23
C SER A 104 3.60 11.07 3.17
N ALA A 105 2.61 10.51 2.46
CA ALA A 105 1.36 11.20 2.13
C ALA A 105 0.61 11.74 3.35
N ALA A 106 0.63 11.05 4.48
CA ALA A 106 0.01 11.56 5.71
C ALA A 106 0.68 12.86 6.19
N THR A 107 2.00 12.95 6.13
CA THR A 107 2.77 14.13 6.54
C THR A 107 2.73 15.24 5.49
N SER A 108 2.69 14.90 4.20
CA SER A 108 2.68 15.87 3.08
C SER A 108 1.30 16.08 2.47
N ALA A 109 0.22 15.82 3.21
CA ALA A 109 -1.14 15.78 2.68
C ALA A 109 -1.58 17.12 2.05
N LEU A 110 -1.24 18.24 2.69
CA LEU A 110 -1.64 19.58 2.21
C LEU A 110 -0.94 19.95 0.90
N ALA A 111 0.38 19.74 0.80
CA ALA A 111 1.13 19.97 -0.44
C ALA A 111 0.66 19.07 -1.59
N ILE A 112 0.29 17.81 -1.28
CA ILE A 112 -0.33 16.90 -2.25
C ILE A 112 -1.69 17.44 -2.70
N ALA A 113 -2.51 17.95 -1.77
CA ALA A 113 -3.82 18.52 -2.07
C ALA A 113 -3.72 19.73 -3.00
N GLU A 114 -2.79 20.65 -2.74
CA GLU A 114 -2.50 21.79 -3.63
C GLU A 114 -2.18 21.31 -5.05
N THR A 115 -1.26 20.35 -5.18
CA THR A 115 -0.89 19.76 -6.48
C THR A 115 -2.09 19.13 -7.20
N ILE A 116 -2.98 18.45 -6.46
CA ILE A 116 -4.19 17.83 -7.02
C ILE A 116 -5.18 18.89 -7.50
N VAL A 117 -5.39 19.94 -6.71
CA VAL A 117 -6.29 21.07 -7.03
C VAL A 117 -5.81 21.76 -8.31
N ASP A 118 -4.52 22.10 -8.40
CA ASP A 118 -3.95 22.75 -9.59
C ASP A 118 -4.19 21.91 -10.85
N ARG A 119 -3.86 20.61 -10.80
CA ARG A 119 -4.10 19.68 -11.93
C ARG A 119 -5.57 19.52 -12.29
N ALA A 120 -6.47 19.61 -11.31
CA ALA A 120 -7.90 19.55 -11.56
C ALA A 120 -8.40 20.80 -12.31
N PHE A 121 -7.90 21.98 -11.93
CA PHE A 121 -8.38 23.26 -12.46
C PHE A 121 -7.60 23.80 -13.67
N GLU A 122 -6.42 23.27 -14.01
CA GLU A 122 -5.58 23.70 -15.15
C GLU A 122 -6.29 23.74 -16.53
N ASN A 123 -7.44 23.09 -16.70
CA ASN A 123 -8.26 23.14 -17.93
C ASN A 123 -9.64 23.81 -17.76
N THR A 124 -9.91 24.48 -16.65
CA THR A 124 -11.19 25.23 -16.47
C THR A 124 -11.09 26.66 -17.00
N ALA A 125 -9.89 27.12 -17.34
CA ALA A 125 -9.60 28.47 -17.85
C ALA A 125 -9.44 28.54 -19.39
N ARG A 126 -9.90 27.53 -20.14
CA ARG A 126 -10.03 27.56 -21.61
C ARG A 126 -11.43 27.10 -21.99
#